data_AF-A7A2J9-F1
#
_entry.id   AF-A7A2J9-F1
#
_cell.length_a   1.000
_cell.length_b   1.000
_cell.length_c   1.000
_cell.angle_alpha   90.00
_cell.angle_beta   90.00
_cell.angle_gamma   90.00
#
_symmetry.space_group_name_H-M   'P 1'
#
loop_
_entity.id
_entity.type
_entity.pdbx_description
1 polymer ?
#
loop_
_entity_poly.entity_id
_entity_poly.type
_entity_poly.pdbx_seq_one_letter_code
_entity_poly.pdbx_strand_id
1 'polypeptide(L)'
;MASFIPLDDWSSQPRSLLESILERQAFRPYSQDHLRLLAHTGELILVLDGWNQLDGASRRRARNELEGLRRDYPKLGIVISSRSLSVAVPFAATVVVIEPLDHIKQRRVASALRGADGETLLEEARATSGLRELVSVPLFLNAILRLSPGSRLPTTKEGVLAAFVEQHSQIANRNEALRNATLGHEKEILADLALAATRAANTSLPDHNARASVQATQRRLADEGQISAYSAPQPLMVLDTLIAEHLLVRSSGESVGYSFQHQQF
;
A
#
# COMPACT_ATOMS: atom_id res chain seq x y z
N MET A 1 -4.96 21.20 12.42
CA MET A 1 -4.25 19.91 12.51
C MET A 1 -4.93 18.89 11.60
N ALA A 2 -4.18 18.19 10.76
CA ALA A 2 -4.70 17.08 9.96
C ALA A 2 -4.03 15.77 10.39
N SER A 3 -4.81 14.70 10.57
CA SER A 3 -4.29 13.38 10.92
C SER A 3 -4.71 12.35 9.88
N PHE A 4 -3.72 11.74 9.23
CA PHE A 4 -3.90 10.70 8.22
C PHE A 4 -4.07 9.33 8.87
N ILE A 5 -5.15 8.60 8.62
CA ILE A 5 -5.44 7.29 9.21
C ILE A 5 -5.66 6.27 8.09
N PRO A 6 -4.75 5.30 7.89
CA PRO A 6 -5.01 4.14 7.05
C PRO A 6 -6.13 3.31 7.68
N LEU A 7 -7.25 3.14 6.98
CA LEU A 7 -8.41 2.46 7.53
C LEU A 7 -8.21 0.95 7.63
N ASP A 8 -7.41 0.35 6.77
CA ASP A 8 -7.02 -1.06 6.86
C ASP A 8 -6.27 -1.36 8.17
N ASP A 9 -5.23 -0.59 8.48
CA ASP A 9 -4.47 -0.74 9.72
C ASP A 9 -5.34 -0.45 10.95
N TRP A 10 -6.10 0.65 10.92
CA TRP A 10 -7.03 0.98 12.01
C TRP A 10 -8.07 -0.12 12.24
N SER A 11 -8.60 -0.73 11.17
CA SER A 11 -9.64 -1.75 11.27
C SER A 11 -9.19 -3.00 12.00
N SER A 12 -7.90 -3.33 11.90
CA SER A 12 -7.33 -4.47 12.61
C SER A 12 -7.30 -4.26 14.13
N GLN A 13 -7.27 -3.01 14.61
CA GLN A 13 -7.22 -2.68 16.04
C GLN A 13 -8.62 -2.50 16.65
N PRO A 14 -8.83 -2.85 17.93
CA PRO A 14 -10.10 -2.62 18.64
C PRO A 14 -10.29 -1.17 19.11
N ARG A 15 -9.49 -0.22 18.60
CA ARG A 15 -9.41 1.17 19.08
C ARG A 15 -10.30 2.10 18.27
N SER A 16 -10.70 3.21 18.90
CA SER A 16 -11.31 4.34 18.20
C SER A 16 -10.30 5.06 17.30
N LEU A 17 -10.80 5.79 16.31
CA LEU A 17 -10.06 6.68 15.40
C LEU A 17 -9.22 7.69 16.18
N LEU A 18 -9.77 8.34 17.22
CA LEU A 18 -9.02 9.32 18.01
C LEU A 18 -7.90 8.67 18.82
N GLU A 19 -8.13 7.49 19.42
CA GLU A 19 -7.08 6.74 20.13
C GLU A 19 -5.95 6.33 19.19
N SER A 20 -6.28 5.92 17.96
CA SER A 20 -5.28 5.53 16.96
C SER A 20 -4.29 6.65 16.59
N ILE A 21 -4.69 7.91 16.78
CA ILE A 21 -3.82 9.08 16.55
C ILE A 21 -2.77 9.18 17.66
N LEU A 22 -3.18 8.98 18.91
CA LEU A 22 -2.34 9.18 20.10
C LEU A 22 -1.19 8.17 20.22
N GLU A 23 -1.35 7.00 19.60
CA GLU A 23 -0.31 5.94 19.59
C GLU A 23 0.94 6.33 18.80
N ARG A 24 0.84 7.32 17.91
CA ARG A 24 1.97 7.74 17.10
C ARG A 24 2.93 8.53 17.97
N GLN A 25 4.22 8.33 17.74
CA GLN A 25 5.29 8.96 18.52
C GLN A 25 5.13 10.49 18.61
N ALA A 26 4.67 11.14 17.53
CA ALA A 26 4.43 12.58 17.48
C ALA A 26 3.34 13.08 18.44
N PHE A 27 2.44 12.20 18.90
CA PHE A 27 1.29 12.58 19.73
C PHE A 27 1.38 12.12 21.19
N ARG A 28 2.49 11.49 21.62
CA ARG A 28 2.69 11.06 23.01
C ARG A 28 2.45 12.13 24.09
N PRO A 29 2.76 13.42 23.88
CA PRO A 29 2.50 14.44 24.89
C PRO A 29 1.03 14.81 25.05
N TYR A 30 0.17 14.40 24.12
CA TYR A 30 -1.23 14.80 24.08
C TYR A 30 -2.15 13.71 24.62
N SER A 31 -3.33 14.14 25.03
CA SER A 31 -4.41 13.26 25.49
C SER A 31 -5.61 13.33 24.55
N GLN A 32 -6.56 12.42 24.75
CA GLN A 32 -7.81 12.42 23.99
C GLN A 32 -8.58 13.73 24.15
N ASP A 33 -8.55 14.35 25.33
CA ASP A 33 -9.26 15.61 25.57
C ASP A 33 -8.71 16.77 24.74
N HIS A 34 -7.40 16.77 24.45
CA HIS A 34 -6.81 17.73 23.52
C HIS A 34 -7.35 17.54 22.10
N LEU A 35 -7.47 16.28 21.64
CA LEU A 35 -8.05 15.98 20.33
C LEU A 35 -9.54 16.35 20.26
N ARG A 36 -10.29 16.10 21.34
CA ARG A 36 -11.71 16.49 21.45
C ARG A 36 -11.87 18.00 21.41
N LEU A 37 -11.00 18.75 22.09
CA LEU A 37 -11.00 20.21 22.04
C LEU A 37 -10.78 20.69 20.60
N LEU A 38 -9.77 20.17 19.90
CA LEU A 38 -9.51 20.51 18.49
C LEU A 38 -10.67 20.12 17.56
N ALA A 39 -11.30 18.97 17.79
CA ALA A 39 -12.48 18.56 17.04
C ALA A 39 -13.66 19.51 17.27
N HIS A 40 -13.84 19.98 18.51
CA HIS A 40 -14.90 20.91 18.89
C HIS A 40 -14.68 22.31 18.32
N THR A 41 -13.44 22.79 18.26
CA THR A 41 -13.09 24.09 17.66
C THR A 41 -13.08 24.06 16.13
N GLY A 42 -13.05 22.87 15.52
CA GLY A 42 -12.95 22.68 14.07
C GLY A 42 -11.51 22.72 13.56
N GLU A 43 -10.54 22.59 14.46
CA GLU A 43 -9.11 22.61 14.16
C GLU A 43 -8.52 21.22 13.95
N LEU A 44 -9.34 20.17 14.03
CA LEU A 44 -8.97 18.80 13.69
C LEU A 44 -9.63 18.36 12.37
N ILE A 45 -8.82 17.81 11.48
CA ILE A 45 -9.24 17.14 10.25
C ILE A 45 -8.76 15.69 10.29
N LEU A 46 -9.68 14.74 10.12
CA LEU A 46 -9.36 13.33 9.93
C LEU A 46 -9.30 13.03 8.43
N VAL A 47 -8.16 12.49 7.97
CA VAL A 47 -7.97 12.04 6.59
C VAL A 47 -7.93 10.52 6.61
N LEU A 48 -9.02 9.89 6.22
CA LEU A 48 -9.22 8.45 6.27
C LEU A 48 -8.93 7.84 4.91
N ASP A 49 -7.93 6.97 4.83
CA ASP A 49 -7.48 6.39 3.57
C ASP A 49 -7.97 4.95 3.41
N GLY A 50 -8.47 4.62 2.22
CA GLY A 50 -8.78 3.24 1.86
C GLY A 50 -10.14 2.73 2.33
N TRP A 51 -11.22 3.52 2.25
CA TRP A 51 -12.56 3.06 2.67
C TRP A 51 -13.01 1.75 2.00
N ASN A 52 -12.60 1.53 0.76
CA ASN A 52 -12.89 0.32 0.00
C ASN A 52 -12.08 -0.91 0.43
N GLN A 53 -11.10 -0.76 1.33
CA GLN A 53 -10.29 -1.85 1.86
C GLN A 53 -10.93 -2.49 3.10
N LEU A 54 -11.91 -1.80 3.71
CA LEU A 54 -12.65 -2.32 4.86
C LEU A 54 -13.59 -3.45 4.46
N ASP A 55 -13.55 -4.55 5.22
CA ASP A 55 -14.57 -5.60 5.16
C ASP A 55 -15.94 -5.11 5.68
N GLY A 56 -16.96 -5.95 5.59
CA GLY A 56 -18.32 -5.56 5.98
C GLY A 56 -18.46 -5.18 7.46
N ALA A 57 -17.74 -5.84 8.36
CA ALA A 57 -17.83 -5.61 9.81
C ALA A 57 -17.10 -4.32 10.21
N SER A 58 -15.86 -4.18 9.76
CA SER A 58 -15.02 -3.00 9.97
C SER A 58 -15.63 -1.75 9.38
N ARG A 59 -16.28 -1.86 8.21
CA ARG A 59 -17.01 -0.75 7.60
C ARG A 59 -18.22 -0.30 8.41
N ARG A 60 -18.95 -1.22 9.03
CA ARG A 60 -20.05 -0.87 9.97
C ARG A 60 -19.50 -0.19 11.21
N ARG A 61 -18.41 -0.71 11.78
CA ARG A 61 -17.72 -0.09 12.93
C ARG A 61 -17.29 1.35 12.61
N ALA A 62 -16.58 1.53 11.49
CA ALA A 62 -16.13 2.84 11.03
C ALA A 62 -17.31 3.80 10.82
N ARG A 63 -18.40 3.34 10.20
CA ARG A 63 -19.61 4.15 10.01
C ARG A 63 -20.19 4.63 11.34
N ASN A 64 -20.42 3.71 12.28
CA ASN A 64 -21.00 4.05 13.59
C ASN A 64 -20.12 5.05 14.34
N GLU A 65 -18.79 4.89 14.26
CA GLU A 65 -17.88 5.80 14.91
C GLU A 65 -17.88 7.20 14.27
N LEU A 66 -17.89 7.27 12.94
CA LEU A 66 -17.99 8.54 12.21
C LEU A 66 -19.33 9.24 12.46
N GLU A 67 -20.42 8.49 12.61
CA GLU A 67 -21.73 9.03 13.03
C GLU A 67 -21.66 9.67 14.43
N GLY A 68 -21.05 8.97 15.38
CA GLY A 68 -20.82 9.49 16.73
C GLY A 68 -19.97 10.77 16.70
N LEU A 69 -18.84 10.75 16.01
CA LEU A 69 -17.94 11.89 15.92
C LEU A 69 -18.59 13.11 15.26
N ARG A 70 -19.40 12.93 14.20
CA ARG A 70 -20.11 14.05 13.56
C ARG A 70 -21.19 14.64 14.46
N ARG A 71 -21.88 13.80 15.23
CA ARG A 71 -22.91 14.26 16.18
C ARG A 71 -22.27 15.05 17.30
N ASP A 72 -21.17 14.56 17.86
CA ASP A 72 -20.54 15.12 19.05
C ASP A 72 -19.63 16.32 18.69
N TYR A 73 -19.06 16.34 17.48
CA TYR A 73 -18.15 17.39 16.97
C TYR A 73 -18.54 17.86 15.56
N PRO A 74 -19.59 18.69 15.41
CA PRO A 74 -20.09 19.11 14.09
C PRO A 74 -19.08 19.90 13.22
N LYS A 75 -18.03 20.47 13.84
CA LYS A 75 -16.97 21.22 13.15
C LYS A 75 -15.76 20.36 12.74
N LEU A 76 -15.74 19.08 13.14
CA LEU A 76 -14.66 18.15 12.76
C LEU A 76 -14.62 17.98 11.24
N GLY A 77 -13.45 18.24 10.65
CA GLY A 77 -13.22 17.94 9.24
C GLY A 77 -13.02 16.45 9.03
N ILE A 78 -13.68 15.87 8.04
CA ILE A 78 -13.51 14.46 7.66
C ILE A 78 -13.32 14.38 6.15
N VAL A 79 -12.20 13.80 5.73
CA VAL A 79 -11.88 13.50 4.34
C VAL A 79 -11.72 12.00 4.22
N ILE A 80 -12.39 11.38 3.23
CA ILE A 80 -12.36 9.92 3.03
C ILE A 80 -11.91 9.64 1.61
N SER A 81 -10.88 8.82 1.45
CA SER A 81 -10.47 8.30 0.15
C SER A 81 -11.13 6.94 -0.13
N SER A 82 -11.51 6.70 -1.38
CA SER A 82 -12.06 5.41 -1.82
C SER A 82 -11.85 5.21 -3.32
N ARG A 83 -11.66 3.96 -3.76
CA ARG A 83 -11.74 3.57 -5.18
C ARG A 83 -13.20 3.56 -5.64
N SER A 84 -13.45 3.63 -6.95
CA SER A 84 -14.78 3.92 -7.53
C SER A 84 -15.93 3.18 -6.83
N LEU A 85 -16.83 3.97 -6.22
CA LEU A 85 -18.26 3.82 -5.87
C LEU A 85 -18.94 2.43 -5.72
N SER A 86 -18.23 1.31 -5.68
CA SER A 86 -18.82 -0.01 -5.37
C SER A 86 -19.27 -0.10 -3.92
N VAL A 87 -18.77 0.81 -3.08
CA VAL A 87 -19.08 0.92 -1.66
C VAL A 87 -19.51 2.35 -1.35
N ALA A 88 -20.75 2.51 -0.89
CA ALA A 88 -21.28 3.80 -0.46
C ALA A 88 -20.43 4.38 0.70
N VAL A 89 -19.70 5.45 0.40
CA VAL A 89 -18.99 6.26 1.39
C VAL A 89 -20.02 7.01 2.24
N PRO A 90 -19.94 6.93 3.57
CA PRO A 90 -20.90 7.60 4.44
C PRO A 90 -20.76 9.12 4.35
N PHE A 91 -21.89 9.82 4.41
CA PHE A 91 -21.94 11.27 4.62
C PHE A 91 -21.18 12.13 3.59
N ALA A 92 -21.04 11.64 2.36
CA ALA A 92 -20.38 12.38 1.30
C ALA A 92 -21.18 13.66 0.97
N ALA A 93 -20.79 14.77 1.61
CA ALA A 93 -21.35 16.10 1.33
C ALA A 93 -20.73 16.71 0.06
N THR A 94 -19.43 16.50 -0.11
CA THR A 94 -18.68 16.91 -1.29
C THR A 94 -17.89 15.70 -1.80
N VAL A 95 -18.03 15.38 -3.08
CA VAL A 95 -17.27 14.32 -3.74
C VAL A 95 -16.30 14.97 -4.72
N VAL A 96 -15.01 14.74 -4.51
CA VAL A 96 -13.94 15.17 -5.41
C VAL A 96 -13.43 13.94 -6.15
N VAL A 97 -13.50 13.97 -7.48
CA VAL A 97 -12.99 12.89 -8.33
C VAL A 97 -11.58 13.26 -8.76
N ILE A 98 -10.62 12.37 -8.52
CA ILE A 98 -9.25 12.53 -9.03
C ILE A 98 -9.24 12.03 -10.47
N GLU A 99 -9.12 12.96 -11.40
CA GLU A 99 -9.05 12.66 -12.84
C GLU A 99 -7.65 12.22 -13.27
N PRO A 100 -7.54 11.46 -14.38
CA PRO A 100 -6.26 11.19 -15.01
C PRO A 100 -5.49 12.48 -15.33
N LEU A 101 -4.16 12.38 -15.41
CA LEU A 101 -3.30 13.47 -15.82
C LEU A 101 -3.59 13.83 -17.28
N ASP A 102 -3.87 15.11 -17.54
CA ASP A 102 -3.90 15.65 -18.89
C ASP A 102 -2.48 15.84 -19.46
N HIS A 103 -2.39 16.17 -20.75
CA HIS A 103 -1.11 16.33 -21.46
C HIS A 103 -0.16 17.33 -20.77
N ILE A 104 -0.71 18.44 -20.24
CA ILE A 104 0.08 19.49 -19.60
C ILE A 104 0.64 18.96 -18.28
N LYS A 105 -0.20 18.32 -17.46
CA LYS A 105 0.21 17.72 -16.18
C LYS A 105 1.26 16.62 -16.39
N GLN A 106 1.08 15.75 -17.38
CA GLN A 106 2.04 14.69 -17.72
C GLN A 106 3.41 15.28 -18.07
N ARG A 107 3.46 16.30 -18.92
CA ARG A 107 4.71 16.98 -19.28
C ARG A 107 5.37 17.65 -18.08
N ARG A 108 4.59 18.29 -17.20
CA ARG A 108 5.11 18.89 -15.96
C ARG A 108 5.75 17.85 -15.05
N VAL A 109 5.13 16.68 -14.89
CA VAL A 109 5.69 15.57 -14.10
C VAL A 109 6.98 15.05 -14.74
N ALA A 110 6.98 14.84 -16.06
CA ALA A 110 8.15 14.37 -16.80
C ALA A 110 9.35 15.33 -16.70
N SER A 111 9.09 16.61 -16.92
CA SER A 111 10.09 17.68 -16.80
C SER A 111 10.62 17.83 -15.37
N ALA A 112 9.74 17.73 -14.36
CA ALA A 112 10.16 17.82 -12.96
C ALA A 112 11.05 16.64 -12.52
N LEU A 113 10.81 15.44 -13.04
CA LEU A 113 11.56 14.24 -12.66
C LEU A 113 12.89 14.10 -13.42
N ARG A 114 12.93 14.45 -14.71
CA ARG A 114 14.09 14.18 -15.59
C ARG A 114 14.42 15.29 -16.59
N GLY A 115 13.81 16.47 -16.47
CA GLY A 115 14.00 17.56 -17.42
C GLY A 115 13.65 17.15 -18.85
N ALA A 116 14.47 17.58 -19.81
CA ALA A 116 14.26 17.32 -21.24
C ALA A 116 14.25 15.81 -21.59
N ASP A 117 15.04 14.99 -20.90
CA ASP A 117 15.05 13.54 -21.09
C ASP A 117 13.70 12.92 -20.71
N GLY A 118 13.09 13.43 -19.64
CA GLY A 118 11.76 13.00 -19.20
C GLY A 118 10.69 13.33 -20.23
N GLU A 119 10.74 14.53 -20.81
CA GLU A 119 9.81 14.94 -21.87
C GLU A 119 9.97 14.08 -23.13
N THR A 120 11.21 13.76 -23.52
CA THR A 120 11.48 12.86 -24.66
C THR A 120 10.91 11.46 -24.41
N LEU A 121 11.16 10.91 -23.22
CA LEU A 121 10.64 9.59 -22.83
C LEU A 121 9.11 9.55 -22.75
N LEU A 122 8.48 10.65 -22.31
CA LEU A 122 7.04 10.79 -22.33
C LEU A 122 6.48 10.72 -23.75
N GLU A 123 7.09 11.42 -24.71
CA GLU A 123 6.64 11.40 -26.11
C GLU A 123 6.81 10.01 -26.74
N GLU A 124 7.92 9.30 -26.47
CA GLU A 124 8.10 7.90 -26.87
C GLU A 124 7.01 6.97 -26.28
N ALA A 125 6.69 7.15 -25.00
CA ALA A 125 5.64 6.39 -24.33
C ALA A 125 4.24 6.69 -24.90
N ARG A 126 3.95 7.95 -25.27
CA ARG A 126 2.69 8.31 -25.95
C ARG A 126 2.57 7.68 -27.34
N ALA A 127 3.69 7.60 -28.07
CA ALA A 127 3.74 7.00 -29.39
C ALA A 127 3.48 5.49 -29.32
N THR A 128 3.84 4.85 -28.21
CA THR A 128 3.65 3.41 -27.96
C THR A 128 2.20 3.10 -27.57
N SER A 129 1.50 2.31 -28.40
CA SER A 129 0.07 2.03 -28.23
C SER A 129 -0.29 1.46 -26.86
N GLY A 130 0.50 0.51 -26.33
CA GLY A 130 0.27 -0.11 -25.03
C GLY A 130 0.59 0.78 -23.82
N LEU A 131 1.25 1.92 -24.03
CA LEU A 131 1.63 2.86 -22.96
C LEU A 131 0.87 4.17 -22.99
N ARG A 132 0.27 4.53 -24.13
CA ARG A 132 -0.38 5.83 -24.36
C ARG A 132 -1.42 6.19 -23.30
N GLU A 133 -2.23 5.23 -22.88
CA GLU A 133 -3.23 5.46 -21.83
C GLU A 133 -2.60 5.43 -20.44
N LEU A 134 -1.56 4.61 -20.25
CA LEU A 134 -0.88 4.45 -18.96
C LEU A 134 -0.20 5.73 -18.50
N VAL A 135 0.36 6.54 -19.40
CA VAL A 135 1.00 7.81 -19.02
C VAL A 135 0.03 8.83 -18.43
N SER A 136 -1.28 8.64 -18.57
CA SER A 136 -2.30 9.44 -17.88
C SER A 136 -2.45 9.09 -16.40
N VAL A 137 -1.97 7.93 -15.97
CA VAL A 137 -2.03 7.48 -14.58
C VAL A 137 -0.70 7.81 -13.90
N PRO A 138 -0.70 8.60 -12.80
CA PRO A 138 0.53 9.06 -12.16
C PRO A 138 1.52 7.94 -11.80
N LEU A 139 1.02 6.79 -11.32
CA LEU A 139 1.83 5.64 -10.96
C LEU A 139 2.62 5.09 -12.15
N PHE A 140 1.96 4.85 -13.28
CA PHE A 140 2.61 4.31 -14.48
C PHE A 140 3.56 5.32 -15.13
N LEU A 141 3.17 6.59 -15.16
CA LEU A 141 4.05 7.66 -15.64
C LEU A 141 5.35 7.71 -14.81
N ASN A 142 5.23 7.66 -13.48
CA ASN A 142 6.40 7.66 -12.59
C ASN A 142 7.27 6.43 -12.82
N ALA A 143 6.68 5.23 -12.93
CA ALA A 143 7.40 4.00 -13.24
C ALA A 143 8.18 4.08 -14.55
N ILE A 144 7.57 4.59 -15.62
CA ILE A 144 8.22 4.79 -16.92
C ILE A 144 9.38 5.79 -16.79
N LEU A 145 9.17 6.92 -16.12
CA LEU A 145 10.19 7.95 -15.99
C LEU A 145 11.39 7.47 -15.15
N ARG A 146 11.19 6.56 -14.21
CA ARG A 146 12.24 6.00 -13.35
C ARG A 146 13.07 4.88 -13.98
N LEU A 147 12.72 4.44 -15.20
CA LEU A 147 13.53 3.47 -15.94
C LEU A 147 14.97 3.96 -16.10
N SER A 148 15.92 3.03 -15.93
CA SER A 148 17.35 3.31 -16.07
C SER A 148 17.65 3.93 -17.44
N PRO A 149 18.51 4.98 -17.52
CA PRO A 149 18.90 5.56 -18.79
C PRO A 149 19.42 4.51 -19.77
N GLY A 150 18.93 4.53 -21.01
CA GLY A 150 19.31 3.58 -22.06
C GLY A 150 18.64 2.20 -21.98
N SER A 151 17.80 1.94 -20.98
CA SER A 151 16.97 0.72 -20.97
C SER A 151 15.90 0.78 -22.06
N ARG A 152 15.50 -0.39 -22.57
CA ARG A 152 14.42 -0.48 -23.55
C ARG A 152 13.10 -0.12 -22.90
N LEU A 153 12.38 0.83 -23.48
CA LEU A 153 11.03 1.19 -23.06
C LEU A 153 10.11 -0.04 -23.20
N PRO A 154 9.42 -0.47 -22.13
CA PRO A 154 8.42 -1.52 -22.23
C PRO A 154 7.30 -1.13 -23.20
N THR A 155 6.65 -2.10 -23.83
CA THR A 155 5.53 -1.83 -24.74
C THR A 155 4.17 -2.18 -24.16
N THR A 156 4.15 -2.81 -22.98
CA THR A 156 2.94 -3.29 -22.30
C THR A 156 2.88 -2.80 -20.86
N LYS A 157 1.67 -2.80 -20.29
CA LYS A 157 1.43 -2.50 -18.89
C LYS A 157 2.20 -3.43 -17.96
N GLU A 158 2.19 -4.72 -18.27
CA GLU A 158 2.88 -5.77 -17.51
C GLU A 158 4.39 -5.55 -17.55
N GLY A 159 4.94 -5.12 -18.70
CA GLY A 159 6.34 -4.77 -18.83
C GLY A 159 6.74 -3.56 -17.97
N VAL A 160 5.87 -2.54 -17.90
CA VAL A 160 6.09 -1.39 -17.00
C VAL A 160 6.05 -1.82 -15.53
N LEU A 161 5.07 -2.64 -15.14
CA LEU A 161 4.97 -3.16 -13.77
C LEU A 161 6.17 -4.05 -13.41
N ALA A 162 6.61 -4.91 -14.31
CA ALA A 162 7.77 -5.77 -14.09
C ALA A 162 9.03 -4.93 -13.89
N ALA A 163 9.25 -3.91 -14.72
CA ALA A 163 10.39 -3.00 -14.57
C ALA A 163 10.33 -2.20 -13.26
N PHE A 164 9.13 -1.77 -12.87
CA PHE A 164 8.89 -1.07 -11.61
C PHE A 164 9.20 -1.96 -10.39
N VAL A 165 8.69 -3.20 -10.38
CA VAL A 165 8.97 -4.17 -9.33
C VAL A 165 10.46 -4.51 -9.28
N GLU A 166 11.09 -4.75 -10.44
CA GLU A 166 12.53 -5.06 -10.52
C GLU A 166 13.39 -3.94 -9.91
N GLN A 167 13.08 -2.68 -10.23
CA GLN A 167 13.78 -1.53 -9.66
C GLN A 167 13.65 -1.47 -8.13
N HIS A 168 12.49 -1.85 -7.60
CA HIS A 168 12.25 -1.91 -6.16
C HIS A 168 12.94 -3.11 -5.49
N SER A 169 12.89 -4.29 -6.12
CA SER A 169 13.57 -5.49 -5.65
C SER A 169 15.10 -5.35 -5.70
N GLN A 170 15.68 -4.53 -6.57
CA GLN A 170 17.14 -4.28 -6.57
C GLN A 170 17.62 -3.53 -5.32
N ILE A 171 16.72 -2.79 -4.65
CA ILE A 171 17.01 -2.14 -3.36
C ILE A 171 17.01 -3.19 -2.24
N ALA A 172 16.07 -4.15 -2.26
CA ALA A 172 15.96 -5.23 -1.28
C ALA A 172 17.00 -6.36 -1.47
N ASN A 173 17.34 -6.71 -2.72
CA ASN A 173 18.32 -7.75 -3.07
C ASN A 173 19.77 -7.39 -2.72
N ARG A 174 20.02 -6.16 -2.24
CA ARG A 174 21.30 -5.80 -1.61
C ARG A 174 21.46 -6.39 -0.22
N ASN A 175 20.41 -6.96 0.38
CA ASN A 175 20.47 -7.47 1.74
C ASN A 175 20.76 -8.98 1.78
N GLU A 176 21.97 -9.33 2.19
CA GLU A 176 22.44 -10.71 2.32
C GLU A 176 21.54 -11.54 3.25
N ALA A 177 21.00 -10.91 4.30
CA ALA A 177 20.05 -11.54 5.21
C ALA A 177 18.78 -12.03 4.49
N LEU A 178 18.21 -11.20 3.61
CA LEU A 178 17.03 -11.53 2.81
C LEU A 178 17.32 -12.67 1.85
N ARG A 179 18.47 -12.60 1.15
CA ARG A 179 18.88 -13.63 0.21
C ARG A 179 19.07 -14.98 0.90
N ASN A 180 19.67 -14.99 2.09
CA ASN A 180 19.85 -16.21 2.87
C ASN A 180 18.52 -16.76 3.41
N ALA A 181 17.63 -15.89 3.89
CA ALA A 181 16.32 -16.28 4.41
C ALA A 181 15.40 -16.83 3.30
N THR A 182 15.51 -16.33 2.08
CA THR A 182 14.67 -16.74 0.94
C THR A 182 15.37 -17.75 0.02
N LEU A 183 16.64 -18.07 0.28
CA LEU A 183 17.52 -18.81 -0.63
C LEU A 183 17.57 -18.23 -2.05
N GLY A 184 17.34 -16.92 -2.20
CA GLY A 184 17.27 -16.23 -3.49
C GLY A 184 15.92 -16.29 -4.21
N HIS A 185 14.89 -16.89 -3.61
CA HIS A 185 13.54 -17.01 -4.18
C HIS A 185 12.53 -16.04 -3.55
N GLU A 186 12.99 -14.84 -3.23
CA GLU A 186 12.18 -13.72 -2.68
C GLU A 186 10.91 -13.48 -3.49
N LYS A 187 11.05 -13.38 -4.82
CA LYS A 187 9.96 -12.98 -5.72
C LYS A 187 8.83 -14.00 -5.74
N GLU A 188 9.15 -15.29 -5.77
CA GLU A 188 8.20 -16.39 -5.75
C GLU A 188 7.44 -16.43 -4.42
N ILE A 189 8.16 -16.22 -3.31
CA ILE A 189 7.56 -16.17 -1.97
C ILE A 189 6.61 -14.98 -1.86
N LEU A 190 7.04 -13.78 -2.27
CA LEU A 190 6.19 -12.57 -2.24
C LEU A 190 4.99 -12.71 -3.17
N ALA A 191 5.15 -13.28 -4.37
CA ALA A 191 4.06 -13.51 -5.31
C ALA A 191 3.00 -14.47 -4.75
N ASP A 192 3.42 -15.59 -4.16
CA ASP A 192 2.51 -16.57 -3.55
C ASP A 192 1.79 -15.98 -2.33
N LEU A 193 2.47 -15.18 -1.51
CA LEU A 193 1.87 -14.42 -0.40
C LEU A 193 0.81 -13.42 -0.90
N ALA A 194 1.10 -12.68 -1.97
CA ALA A 194 0.16 -11.73 -2.57
C ALA A 194 -1.08 -12.44 -3.14
N LEU A 195 -0.88 -13.60 -3.79
CA LEU A 195 -1.96 -14.44 -4.28
C LEU A 195 -2.82 -14.97 -3.12
N ALA A 196 -2.21 -15.41 -2.02
CA ALA A 196 -2.93 -15.87 -0.84
C ALA A 196 -3.77 -14.76 -0.20
N ALA A 197 -3.22 -13.55 -0.06
CA ALA A 197 -3.95 -12.39 0.44
C ALA A 197 -5.13 -12.00 -0.47
N THR A 198 -4.90 -11.98 -1.79
CA THR A 198 -5.94 -11.66 -2.78
C THR A 198 -7.10 -12.66 -2.72
N ARG A 199 -6.81 -13.96 -2.60
CA ARG A 199 -7.84 -15.01 -2.47
C ARG A 199 -8.65 -14.89 -1.19
N ALA A 200 -8.03 -14.44 -0.11
CA ALA A 200 -8.70 -14.21 1.17
C ALA A 200 -9.57 -12.95 1.17
N ALA A 201 -9.59 -12.17 0.07
CA ALA A 201 -10.25 -10.87 -0.05
C ALA A 201 -9.90 -9.87 1.07
N ASN A 202 -8.75 -10.07 1.72
CA ASN A 202 -8.25 -9.26 2.83
C ASN A 202 -6.93 -8.60 2.43
N THR A 203 -6.71 -7.37 2.88
CA THR A 203 -5.43 -6.65 2.71
C THR A 203 -4.34 -7.14 3.67
N SER A 204 -4.69 -7.97 4.65
CA SER A 204 -3.79 -8.62 5.61
C SER A 204 -4.02 -10.14 5.62
N LEU A 205 -2.92 -10.89 5.66
CA LEU A 205 -2.89 -12.35 5.66
C LEU A 205 -2.62 -12.87 7.09
N PRO A 206 -3.54 -13.64 7.70
CA PRO A 206 -3.34 -14.18 9.05
C PRO A 206 -2.05 -15.00 9.19
N ASP A 207 -1.44 -15.02 10.39
CA ASP A 207 -0.15 -15.67 10.66
C ASP A 207 -0.05 -17.13 10.20
N HIS A 208 -1.13 -17.90 10.33
CA HIS A 208 -1.15 -19.30 9.92
C HIS A 208 -1.16 -19.44 8.39
N ASN A 209 -1.89 -18.57 7.69
CA ASN A 209 -1.97 -18.55 6.23
C ASN A 209 -0.66 -18.07 5.60
N ALA A 210 -0.02 -17.05 6.20
CA ALA A 210 1.28 -16.59 5.75
C ALA A 210 2.35 -17.70 5.86
N ARG A 211 2.43 -18.37 7.01
CA ARG A 211 3.36 -19.50 7.20
C ARG A 211 3.05 -20.67 6.25
N ALA A 212 1.78 -21.00 6.05
CA ALA A 212 1.37 -22.05 5.13
C ALA A 212 1.71 -21.70 3.67
N SER A 213 1.54 -20.44 3.27
CA SER A 213 1.92 -19.95 1.94
C SER A 213 3.42 -20.10 1.69
N VAL A 214 4.25 -19.61 2.62
CA VAL A 214 5.72 -19.75 2.52
C VAL A 214 6.13 -21.21 2.47
N GLN A 215 5.54 -22.06 3.32
CA GLN A 215 5.83 -23.50 3.32
C GLN A 215 5.42 -24.17 2.00
N ALA A 216 4.29 -23.79 1.41
CA ALA A 216 3.84 -24.32 0.14
C ALA A 216 4.79 -23.92 -1.01
N THR A 217 5.22 -22.65 -1.04
CA THR A 217 6.23 -22.16 -2.00
C THR A 217 7.54 -22.92 -1.85
N GLN A 218 8.05 -23.09 -0.62
CA GLN A 218 9.29 -23.82 -0.37
C GLN A 218 9.20 -25.29 -0.77
N ARG A 219 8.07 -25.96 -0.49
CA ARG A 219 7.84 -27.34 -0.95
C ARG A 219 7.86 -27.44 -2.47
N ARG A 220 7.15 -26.54 -3.15
CA ARG A 220 7.13 -26.48 -4.61
C ARG A 220 8.54 -26.27 -5.18
N LEU A 221 9.31 -25.33 -4.64
CA LEU A 221 10.70 -25.10 -5.05
C LEU A 221 11.61 -26.31 -4.77
N ALA A 222 11.37 -27.05 -3.69
CA ALA A 222 12.11 -28.26 -3.40
C ALA A 222 11.76 -29.42 -4.36
N ASP A 223 10.47 -29.58 -4.68
CA ASP A 223 9.98 -30.57 -5.65
C ASP A 223 10.51 -30.25 -7.07
N GLU A 224 10.67 -28.97 -7.41
CA GLU A 224 11.29 -28.48 -8.64
C GLU A 224 12.84 -28.54 -8.61
N GLY A 225 13.44 -29.01 -7.51
CA GLY A 225 14.88 -29.14 -7.34
C GLY A 225 15.65 -27.82 -7.23
N GLN A 226 14.97 -26.70 -7.00
CA GLN A 226 15.58 -25.37 -6.90
C GLN A 226 16.23 -25.15 -5.52
N ILE A 227 15.66 -25.74 -4.47
CA ILE A 227 16.19 -25.72 -3.10
C ILE A 227 16.21 -27.12 -2.51
N SER A 228 17.03 -27.34 -1.48
CA SER A 228 16.94 -28.58 -0.69
C SER A 228 15.88 -28.42 0.40
N ALA A 229 14.97 -29.40 0.50
CA ALA A 229 13.97 -29.46 1.56
C ALA A 229 14.59 -29.43 2.97
N TYR A 230 15.82 -29.93 3.12
CA TYR A 230 16.54 -29.96 4.39
C TYR A 230 17.20 -28.62 4.77
N SER A 231 17.44 -27.75 3.79
CA SER A 231 18.06 -26.43 4.00
C SER A 231 17.05 -25.28 3.92
N ALA A 232 15.78 -25.57 3.68
CA ALA A 232 14.73 -24.56 3.60
C ALA A 232 14.57 -23.87 4.97
N PRO A 233 14.74 -22.53 5.06
CA PRO A 233 14.57 -21.79 6.30
C PRO A 233 13.14 -21.94 6.85
N GLN A 234 12.99 -21.88 8.17
CA GLN A 234 11.66 -21.97 8.78
C GLN A 234 10.75 -20.83 8.29
N PRO A 235 9.48 -21.09 7.93
CA PRO A 235 8.57 -20.07 7.40
C PRO A 235 8.47 -18.78 8.25
N LEU A 236 8.55 -18.91 9.57
CA LEU A 236 8.53 -17.75 10.47
C LEU A 236 9.78 -16.87 10.32
N MET A 237 10.98 -17.47 10.19
CA MET A 237 12.22 -16.72 9.96
C MET A 237 12.20 -15.97 8.63
N VAL A 238 11.63 -16.57 7.58
CA VAL A 238 11.43 -15.90 6.29
C VAL A 238 10.56 -14.66 6.48
N LEU A 239 9.41 -14.82 7.14
CA LEU A 239 8.45 -13.73 7.37
C LEU A 239 9.03 -12.61 8.25
N ASP A 240 9.76 -12.95 9.32
CA ASP A 240 10.42 -11.97 10.18
C ASP A 240 11.50 -11.19 9.41
N THR A 241 12.24 -11.86 8.51
CA THR A 241 13.22 -11.19 7.65
C THR A 241 12.54 -10.27 6.65
N LEU A 242 11.43 -10.69 6.04
CA LEU A 242 10.64 -9.83 5.15
C LEU A 242 10.10 -8.58 5.85
N ILE A 243 9.79 -8.65 7.15
CA ILE A 243 9.42 -7.47 7.95
C ILE A 243 10.63 -6.58 8.23
N ALA A 244 11.76 -7.18 8.62
CA ALA A 244 13.00 -6.45 8.90
C ALA A 244 13.48 -5.65 7.68
N GLU A 245 13.24 -6.18 6.48
CA GLU A 245 13.53 -5.54 5.20
C GLU A 245 12.42 -4.63 4.66
N HIS A 246 11.41 -4.34 5.48
CA HIS A 246 10.28 -3.48 5.14
C HIS A 246 9.45 -3.93 3.90
N LEU A 247 9.54 -5.20 3.50
CA LEU A 247 8.72 -5.76 2.42
C LEU A 247 7.32 -6.11 2.91
N LEU A 248 7.23 -6.52 4.19
CA LEU A 248 5.98 -6.77 4.90
C LEU A 248 5.91 -5.91 6.16
N VAL A 249 4.69 -5.71 6.66
CA VAL A 249 4.44 -5.14 7.99
C VAL A 249 3.53 -6.07 8.76
N ARG A 250 3.70 -6.11 10.10
CA ARG A 250 2.70 -6.74 10.98
C ARG A 250 1.52 -5.81 11.14
N SER A 251 0.33 -6.28 10.76
CA SER A 251 -0.91 -5.63 11.15
C SER A 251 -1.08 -5.81 12.67
N SER A 252 -1.17 -4.70 13.41
CA SER A 252 -1.38 -4.73 14.86
C SER A 252 -2.88 -4.77 15.11
N GLY A 253 -3.41 -5.80 15.78
CA GLY A 253 -4.86 -5.99 15.87
C GLY A 253 -5.36 -7.32 16.43
N GLU A 254 -6.69 -7.54 16.47
CA GLU A 254 -7.32 -8.81 16.88
C GLU A 254 -7.00 -9.96 15.90
N SER A 255 -6.78 -9.63 14.62
CA SER A 255 -6.26 -10.54 13.61
C SER A 255 -4.79 -10.23 13.32
N VAL A 256 -3.90 -10.83 14.11
CA VAL A 256 -2.45 -10.78 13.88
C VAL A 256 -2.13 -11.39 12.51
N GLY A 257 -1.50 -10.61 11.66
CA GLY A 257 -1.21 -11.00 10.28
C GLY A 257 -0.17 -10.11 9.60
N TYR A 258 0.11 -10.46 8.34
CA TYR A 258 1.11 -9.83 7.49
C TYR A 258 0.40 -9.09 6.36
N SER A 259 0.74 -7.82 6.17
CA SER A 259 0.33 -7.04 5.00
C SER A 259 1.56 -6.55 4.23
N PHE A 260 1.39 -6.31 2.94
CA PHE A 260 2.42 -5.66 2.15
C PHE A 260 2.53 -4.20 2.59
N GLN A 261 3.75 -3.70 2.69
CA GLN A 261 3.94 -2.29 3.01
C GLN A 261 3.34 -1.44 1.88
N HIS A 262 2.29 -0.68 2.18
CA HIS A 262 1.79 0.36 1.29
C HIS A 262 2.80 1.51 1.30
N GLN A 263 3.75 1.51 0.36
CA GLN A 263 4.64 2.64 0.21
C GLN A 263 3.84 3.87 -0.24
N GLN A 264 3.91 4.93 0.56
CA GLN A 264 3.45 6.25 0.15
C GLN A 264 4.44 6.78 -0.89
N PHE A 265 3.98 6.90 -2.14
CA PHE A 265 4.74 7.51 -3.24
C PHE A 265 4.69 9.03 -3.19
#